data_AF-A0A9D0KK87-F1
#
_entry.id   AF-A0A9D0KK87-F1
#
_cell.length_a   1.000
_cell.length_b   1.000
_cell.length_c   1.000
_cell.angle_alpha   90.00
_cell.angle_beta   90.00
_cell.angle_gamma   90.00
#
_symmetry.space_group_name_H-M   'P 1'
#
loop_
_entity.id
_entity.type
_entity.pdbx_description
1 polymer ?
#
loop_
_entity_poly.entity_id
_entity_poly.type
_entity_poly.pdbx_seq_one_letter_code
_entity_poly.pdbx_strand_id
1 'polypeptide(L)'
;MVERKKWGMSTTAVHGGYSPIPMKPEEMILFRSVTPPLIQSGIYPLTDVDHYTRMVQGLEPGYDYGRNSNPTVDILEKRLAALEGGEAALATPSGMHAVFLMTRYLTKVGDEVVTSHMIFGEAYELFYRMAPERMGVRPRLVTNPGDLKEWERQITPRTRFLWVETPSNPTLFVTDIAGVAEIAHAHNIPLIVDNTLVTPCLQHPLDLGADFVVHSLTKFMSGNGAIVGGSIVGKKERIRELRSLIACVGAILPPFNAWLALMSLETLPLRMARHSSNAEKVAEYLAQHPKVTHVNYPSLPDHPQHELAKRQMPGGFGGLLSFVVQGGAEGAIKVMESFRMIAIVPSFGTSRTIATHPATHTHCNMKPEEREAVGIYDGLIRLSVGLEDPEDIIADLEQALDQL
;
A
#
# COMPACT_ATOMS: atom_id res chain seq x y z
N MET A 1 -36.66 -4.14 3.45
CA MET A 1 -35.66 -3.91 2.39
C MET A 1 -34.94 -5.23 2.20
N VAL A 2 -34.87 -5.75 0.96
CA VAL A 2 -34.08 -6.96 0.68
C VAL A 2 -32.62 -6.64 0.97
N GLU A 3 -32.01 -7.34 1.92
CA GLU A 3 -30.59 -7.20 2.24
C GLU A 3 -29.80 -7.56 0.98
N ARG A 4 -29.17 -6.56 0.35
CA ARG A 4 -28.44 -6.79 -0.89
C ARG A 4 -27.19 -7.59 -0.55
N LYS A 5 -26.99 -8.69 -1.28
CA LYS A 5 -25.77 -9.50 -1.23
C LYS A 5 -24.54 -8.61 -1.38
N LYS A 6 -23.57 -8.74 -0.47
CA LYS A 6 -22.25 -8.09 -0.57
C LYS A 6 -21.62 -8.45 -1.92
N TRP A 7 -21.20 -7.44 -2.68
CA TRP A 7 -20.54 -7.64 -3.97
C TRP A 7 -19.17 -8.30 -3.79
N GLY A 8 -18.78 -9.12 -4.78
CA GLY A 8 -17.43 -9.67 -4.85
C GLY A 8 -16.42 -8.62 -5.30
N MET A 9 -15.13 -8.90 -5.09
CA MET A 9 -14.01 -7.98 -5.35
C MET A 9 -14.06 -7.29 -6.72
N SER A 10 -14.19 -8.05 -7.81
CA SER A 10 -14.25 -7.50 -9.18
C SER A 10 -15.46 -6.59 -9.41
N THR A 11 -16.61 -6.95 -8.86
CA THR A 11 -17.81 -6.10 -8.96
C THR A 11 -17.64 -4.82 -8.15
N THR A 12 -17.05 -4.91 -6.95
CA THR A 12 -16.75 -3.74 -6.11
C THR A 12 -15.72 -2.82 -6.74
N ALA A 13 -14.71 -3.35 -7.43
CA ALA A 13 -13.70 -2.55 -8.13
C ALA A 13 -14.29 -1.66 -9.23
N VAL A 14 -15.37 -2.10 -9.88
CA VAL A 14 -16.05 -1.34 -10.93
C VAL A 14 -17.14 -0.42 -10.39
N HIS A 15 -17.94 -0.90 -9.43
CA HIS A 15 -19.16 -0.21 -9.00
C HIS A 15 -19.09 0.43 -7.60
N GLY A 16 -18.04 0.16 -6.82
CA GLY A 16 -17.84 0.75 -5.50
C GLY A 16 -17.81 2.27 -5.59
N GLY A 17 -18.62 2.95 -4.78
CA GLY A 17 -18.72 4.40 -4.71
C GLY A 17 -19.47 5.08 -5.87
N TYR A 18 -19.65 4.44 -7.01
CA TYR A 18 -20.37 4.99 -8.17
C TYR A 18 -20.96 3.89 -9.05
N SER A 19 -22.27 4.01 -9.35
CA SER A 19 -23.00 3.13 -10.25
C SER A 19 -23.74 3.96 -11.31
N PRO A 20 -23.65 3.61 -12.60
CA PRO A 20 -24.44 4.26 -13.65
C PRO A 20 -25.93 3.93 -13.54
N ILE A 21 -26.27 2.87 -12.80
CA ILE A 21 -27.65 2.51 -12.45
C ILE A 21 -27.94 3.16 -11.09
N PRO A 22 -28.81 4.17 -11.02
CA PRO A 22 -29.13 4.86 -9.78
C PRO A 22 -29.70 3.89 -8.77
N MET A 23 -29.17 3.90 -7.55
CA MET A 23 -29.70 3.08 -6.46
C MET A 23 -30.89 3.75 -5.78
N LYS A 24 -31.00 5.08 -5.91
CA LYS A 24 -32.16 5.87 -5.53
C LYS A 24 -32.59 6.80 -6.67
N PRO A 25 -33.90 7.09 -6.83
CA PRO A 25 -34.40 7.96 -7.90
C PRO A 25 -33.72 9.33 -7.98
N GLU A 26 -33.27 9.86 -6.85
CA GLU A 26 -32.60 11.15 -6.69
C GLU A 26 -31.11 11.15 -7.06
N GLU A 27 -30.48 9.99 -7.21
CA GLU A 27 -29.08 9.88 -7.62
C GLU A 27 -28.94 10.10 -9.14
N MET A 28 -27.84 10.72 -9.56
CA MET A 28 -27.49 10.85 -10.99
C MET A 28 -28.48 11.67 -11.84
N ILE A 29 -29.33 12.50 -11.23
CA ILE A 29 -30.34 13.29 -11.95
C ILE A 29 -29.69 14.25 -12.98
N LEU A 30 -28.56 14.86 -12.65
CA LEU A 30 -27.93 15.88 -13.50
C LEU A 30 -27.00 15.32 -14.58
N PHE A 31 -26.33 14.18 -14.33
CA PHE A 31 -25.35 13.60 -15.26
C PHE A 31 -25.39 12.08 -15.21
N ARG A 32 -26.16 11.44 -16.11
CA ARG A 32 -26.12 9.98 -16.30
C ARG A 32 -24.92 9.61 -17.17
N SER A 33 -23.85 9.14 -16.54
CA SER A 33 -22.61 8.72 -17.21
C SER A 33 -22.21 7.30 -16.81
N VAL A 34 -21.62 6.55 -17.74
CA VAL A 34 -21.00 5.25 -17.43
C VAL A 34 -19.71 5.46 -16.63
N THR A 35 -18.89 6.40 -17.06
CA THR A 35 -17.64 6.77 -16.37
C THR A 35 -17.93 7.74 -15.23
N PRO A 36 -17.30 7.57 -14.05
CA PRO A 36 -17.33 8.58 -12.98
C PRO A 36 -16.94 9.97 -13.52
N PRO A 37 -17.69 11.03 -13.20
CA PRO A 37 -17.39 12.36 -13.70
C PRO A 37 -16.07 12.90 -13.09
N LEU A 38 -15.27 13.57 -13.93
CA LEU A 38 -14.13 14.36 -13.49
C LEU A 38 -14.59 15.77 -13.13
N ILE A 39 -14.67 16.07 -11.85
CA ILE A 39 -15.02 17.39 -11.32
C ILE A 39 -13.74 18.11 -10.94
N GLN A 40 -13.10 18.74 -11.92
CA GLN A 40 -11.87 19.51 -11.74
C GLN A 40 -12.18 20.93 -11.22
N SER A 41 -12.86 21.03 -10.08
CA SER A 41 -13.17 22.30 -9.41
C SER A 41 -12.69 22.33 -7.96
N GLY A 42 -12.21 23.50 -7.54
CA GLY A 42 -11.82 23.80 -6.17
C GLY A 42 -12.90 24.51 -5.35
N ILE A 43 -13.95 25.04 -5.99
CA ILE A 43 -15.00 25.82 -5.34
C ILE A 43 -16.36 25.41 -5.90
N TYR A 44 -17.37 25.41 -5.03
CA TYR A 44 -18.72 24.97 -5.37
C TYR A 44 -19.73 26.03 -4.94
N PRO A 45 -20.64 26.47 -5.84
CA PRO A 45 -21.67 27.41 -5.48
C PRO A 45 -22.69 26.75 -4.55
N LEU A 46 -23.10 27.49 -3.52
CA LEU A 46 -24.13 27.08 -2.56
C LEU A 46 -25.46 27.69 -2.99
N THR A 47 -26.57 27.01 -2.71
CA THR A 47 -27.91 27.49 -3.11
C THR A 47 -28.36 28.71 -2.31
N ASP A 48 -28.04 28.72 -1.02
CA ASP A 48 -28.38 29.77 -0.06
C ASP A 48 -27.51 29.65 1.20
N VAL A 49 -27.60 30.65 2.09
CA VAL A 49 -26.81 30.70 3.34
C VAL A 49 -27.24 29.61 4.33
N ASP A 50 -28.51 29.21 4.33
CA ASP A 50 -29.01 28.18 5.24
C ASP A 50 -28.49 26.80 4.84
N HIS A 51 -28.38 26.53 3.53
CA HIS A 51 -27.75 25.33 2.98
C HIS A 51 -26.30 25.21 3.42
N TYR A 52 -25.53 26.31 3.33
CA TYR A 52 -24.16 26.31 3.85
C TYR A 52 -24.11 25.97 5.34
N THR A 53 -25.00 26.56 6.13
CA THR A 53 -25.08 26.33 7.58
C THR A 53 -25.39 24.86 7.88
N ARG A 54 -26.38 24.27 7.18
CA ARG A 54 -26.72 22.84 7.33
C ARG A 54 -25.57 21.93 6.92
N MET A 55 -24.83 22.26 5.86
CA MET A 55 -23.64 21.51 5.44
C MET A 55 -22.53 21.54 6.50
N VAL A 56 -22.18 22.73 7.00
CA VAL A 56 -21.13 22.90 8.02
C VAL A 56 -21.50 22.18 9.33
N GLN A 57 -22.80 22.12 9.67
CA GLN A 57 -23.32 21.38 10.83
C GLN A 57 -23.45 19.87 10.57
N GLY A 58 -23.19 19.39 9.35
CA GLY A 58 -23.32 17.98 8.97
C GLY A 58 -24.77 17.49 8.86
N LEU A 59 -25.74 18.40 8.75
CA LEU A 59 -27.17 18.10 8.60
C LEU A 59 -27.56 17.77 7.15
N GLU A 60 -26.77 18.23 6.18
CA GLU A 60 -27.00 18.02 4.74
C GLU A 60 -25.67 17.69 4.04
N PRO A 61 -25.62 16.70 3.13
CA PRO A 61 -24.42 16.42 2.35
C PRO A 61 -24.19 17.50 1.30
N GLY A 62 -22.94 17.84 1.01
CA GLY A 62 -22.61 18.76 -0.06
C GLY A 62 -21.12 18.98 -0.22
N TYR A 63 -20.77 19.84 -1.18
CA TYR A 63 -19.40 20.23 -1.48
C TYR A 63 -19.33 21.76 -1.45
N ASP A 64 -18.31 22.31 -0.80
CA ASP A 64 -18.08 23.75 -0.64
C ASP A 64 -16.72 24.16 -1.19
N TYR A 65 -15.67 23.44 -0.78
CA TYR A 65 -14.28 23.75 -1.04
C TYR A 65 -13.47 22.47 -1.27
N GLY A 66 -12.81 22.41 -2.43
CA GLY A 66 -12.13 21.23 -2.98
C GLY A 66 -11.02 20.64 -2.09
N ARG A 67 -10.46 21.44 -1.17
CA ARG A 67 -9.49 20.96 -0.17
C ARG A 67 -10.14 20.07 0.90
N ASN A 68 -11.41 20.30 1.22
CA ASN A 68 -12.12 19.53 2.24
C ASN A 68 -12.75 18.27 1.63
N SER A 69 -13.38 18.45 0.47
CA SER A 69 -14.06 17.39 -0.28
C SER A 69 -14.19 17.74 -1.76
N ASN A 70 -14.18 16.73 -2.62
CA ASN A 70 -14.40 16.86 -4.05
C ASN A 70 -15.22 15.65 -4.53
N PRO A 71 -16.22 15.81 -5.41
CA PRO A 71 -17.08 14.69 -5.82
C PRO A 71 -16.34 13.51 -6.45
N THR A 72 -15.32 13.76 -7.29
CA THR A 72 -14.52 12.70 -7.91
C THR A 72 -13.66 11.97 -6.88
N VAL A 73 -13.08 12.71 -5.94
CA VAL A 73 -12.28 12.15 -4.84
C VAL A 73 -13.16 11.35 -3.87
N ASP A 74 -14.36 11.81 -3.57
CA ASP A 74 -15.34 11.11 -2.73
C ASP A 74 -15.74 9.75 -3.33
N ILE A 75 -15.92 9.67 -4.66
CA ILE A 75 -16.15 8.39 -5.34
C ILE A 75 -14.95 7.44 -5.15
N LEU A 76 -13.72 7.94 -5.29
CA LEU A 76 -12.51 7.15 -5.05
C LEU A 76 -12.44 6.66 -3.60
N GLU A 77 -12.67 7.53 -2.62
CA GLU A 77 -12.63 7.18 -1.21
C GLU A 77 -13.67 6.12 -0.86
N LYS A 78 -14.91 6.25 -1.36
CA LYS A 78 -15.95 5.23 -1.20
C LYS A 78 -15.56 3.89 -1.83
N ARG A 79 -14.91 3.92 -3.01
CA ARG A 79 -14.43 2.69 -3.67
C ARG A 79 -13.32 2.02 -2.88
N LEU A 80 -12.35 2.78 -2.39
CA LEU A 80 -11.24 2.27 -1.57
C LEU A 80 -11.75 1.66 -0.27
N ALA A 81 -12.68 2.33 0.42
CA ALA A 81 -13.32 1.80 1.63
C ALA A 81 -14.03 0.46 1.33
N ALA A 82 -14.81 0.40 0.25
CA ALA A 82 -15.53 -0.81 -0.14
C ALA A 82 -14.59 -1.97 -0.52
N LEU A 83 -13.46 -1.69 -1.18
CA LEU A 83 -12.47 -2.71 -1.56
C LEU A 83 -11.77 -3.32 -0.33
N GLU A 84 -11.38 -2.50 0.63
CA GLU A 84 -10.76 -2.95 1.88
C GLU A 84 -11.76 -3.52 2.89
N GLY A 85 -13.06 -3.27 2.72
CA GLY A 85 -14.09 -3.62 3.70
C GLY A 85 -14.19 -2.67 4.89
N GLY A 86 -13.59 -1.47 4.79
CA GLY A 86 -13.67 -0.42 5.80
C GLY A 86 -14.92 0.44 5.66
N GLU A 87 -15.20 1.24 6.69
CA GLU A 87 -16.38 2.11 6.74
C GLU A 87 -16.21 3.40 5.93
N ALA A 88 -14.99 3.93 5.88
CA ALA A 88 -14.64 5.12 5.12
C ALA A 88 -13.16 5.11 4.72
N ALA A 89 -12.81 5.94 3.74
CA ALA A 89 -11.44 6.20 3.36
C ALA A 89 -11.16 7.69 3.22
N LEU A 90 -9.88 8.04 3.25
CA LEU A 90 -9.35 9.36 2.97
C LEU A 90 -8.25 9.24 1.93
N ALA A 91 -8.39 9.95 0.81
CA ALA A 91 -7.37 10.02 -0.22
C ALA A 91 -6.32 11.07 0.14
N THR A 92 -5.04 10.78 -0.10
CA THR A 92 -3.90 11.66 0.16
C THR A 92 -3.06 11.87 -1.10
N PRO A 93 -2.29 12.97 -1.21
CA PRO A 93 -1.47 13.22 -2.39
C PRO A 93 -0.34 12.21 -2.61
N SER A 94 0.02 11.42 -1.60
CA SER A 94 0.98 10.32 -1.70
C SER A 94 0.78 9.31 -0.57
N GLY A 95 1.31 8.10 -0.73
CA GLY A 95 1.41 7.11 0.34
C GLY A 95 2.18 7.65 1.55
N MET A 96 3.31 8.33 1.33
CA MET A 96 4.08 8.96 2.42
C MET A 96 3.30 10.05 3.16
N HIS A 97 2.42 10.78 2.47
CA HIS A 97 1.53 11.71 3.16
C HIS A 97 0.52 10.98 4.05
N ALA A 98 0.04 9.80 3.66
CA ALA A 98 -0.81 8.98 4.54
C ALA A 98 -0.04 8.54 5.80
N VAL A 99 1.21 8.07 5.67
CA VAL A 99 2.06 7.70 6.82
C VAL A 99 2.28 8.91 7.75
N PHE A 100 2.66 10.06 7.18
CA PHE A 100 2.86 11.30 7.92
C PHE A 100 1.59 11.75 8.66
N LEU A 101 0.46 11.78 7.96
CA LEU A 101 -0.81 12.23 8.51
C LEU A 101 -1.26 11.33 9.67
N MET A 102 -1.13 10.01 9.52
CA MET A 102 -1.41 9.04 10.58
C MET A 102 -0.52 9.26 11.81
N THR A 103 0.78 9.46 11.59
CA THR A 103 1.74 9.77 12.66
C THR A 103 1.30 11.02 13.40
N ARG A 104 1.03 12.10 12.67
CA ARG A 104 0.61 13.39 13.24
C ARG A 104 -0.74 13.33 13.95
N TYR A 105 -1.68 12.51 13.47
CA TYR A 105 -3.01 12.36 14.04
C TYR A 105 -2.98 11.61 15.38
N LEU A 106 -2.17 10.55 15.49
CA LEU A 106 -2.16 9.67 16.65
C LEU A 106 -1.15 10.04 17.74
N THR A 107 -0.22 10.95 17.45
CA THR A 107 0.89 11.25 18.37
C THR A 107 1.01 12.74 18.69
N LYS A 108 1.61 13.00 19.86
CA LYS A 108 2.15 14.29 20.28
C LYS A 108 3.60 14.12 20.74
N VAL A 109 4.27 15.23 21.02
CA VAL A 109 5.63 15.25 21.59
C VAL A 109 5.71 14.34 22.82
N GLY A 110 6.68 13.45 22.84
CA GLY A 110 6.94 12.48 23.90
C GLY A 110 6.26 11.13 23.71
N ASP A 111 5.32 10.99 22.76
CA ASP A 111 4.70 9.69 22.46
C ASP A 111 5.65 8.74 21.71
N GLU A 112 5.29 7.47 21.70
CA GLU A 112 6.07 6.38 21.11
C GLU A 112 5.28 5.62 20.03
N VAL A 113 6.01 5.10 19.04
CA VAL A 113 5.48 4.24 17.95
C VAL A 113 6.24 2.93 17.94
N VAL A 114 5.55 1.80 17.87
CA VAL A 114 6.19 0.48 17.79
C VAL A 114 6.17 0.00 16.34
N THR A 115 7.33 -0.36 15.78
CA THR A 115 7.46 -0.87 14.42
C THR A 115 8.76 -1.66 14.27
N SER A 116 8.93 -2.38 13.16
CA SER A 116 10.17 -3.11 12.85
C SER A 116 11.09 -2.33 11.90
N HIS A 117 12.20 -2.95 11.49
CA HIS A 117 13.02 -2.48 10.38
C HIS A 117 12.52 -2.94 9.00
N MET A 118 11.57 -3.87 8.97
CA MET A 118 10.98 -4.44 7.76
C MET A 118 9.81 -3.56 7.28
N ILE A 119 10.14 -2.33 6.89
CA ILE A 119 9.19 -1.34 6.38
C ILE A 119 9.83 -0.52 5.25
N PHE A 120 9.01 0.18 4.48
CA PHE A 120 9.44 1.07 3.42
C PHE A 120 10.49 2.09 3.90
N GLY A 121 11.56 2.27 3.11
CA GLY A 121 12.72 3.08 3.48
C GLY A 121 12.39 4.52 3.90
N GLU A 122 11.43 5.18 3.25
CA GLU A 122 11.02 6.53 3.62
C GLU A 122 10.10 6.56 4.85
N ALA A 123 9.33 5.49 5.11
CA ALA A 123 8.63 5.32 6.39
C ALA A 123 9.62 5.08 7.53
N TYR A 124 10.69 4.32 7.27
CA TYR A 124 11.82 4.19 8.19
C TYR A 124 12.47 5.54 8.47
N GLU A 125 12.80 6.33 7.44
CA GLU A 125 13.38 7.67 7.59
C GLU A 125 12.47 8.58 8.43
N LEU A 126 11.16 8.54 8.17
CA LEU A 126 10.17 9.27 8.96
C LEU A 126 10.19 8.84 10.44
N PHE A 127 10.07 7.55 10.73
CA PHE A 127 9.93 7.07 12.11
C PHE A 127 11.23 7.09 12.91
N TYR A 128 12.37 6.80 12.30
CA TYR A 128 13.65 6.65 12.99
C TYR A 128 14.53 7.90 12.98
N ARG A 129 14.30 8.84 12.06
CA ARG A 129 15.08 10.10 12.01
C ARG A 129 14.20 11.33 12.16
N MET A 130 13.27 11.57 11.23
CA MET A 130 12.52 12.82 11.18
C MET A 130 11.60 13.03 12.39
N ALA A 131 10.81 12.02 12.77
CA ALA A 131 9.84 12.14 13.85
C ALA A 131 10.50 12.33 15.23
N PRO A 132 11.60 11.64 15.59
CA PRO A 132 12.34 11.93 16.81
C PRO A 132 12.89 13.35 16.86
N GLU A 133 13.54 13.79 15.78
CA GLU A 133 14.25 15.08 15.74
C GLU A 133 13.32 16.28 15.63
N ARG A 134 12.23 16.16 14.86
CA ARG A 134 11.37 17.29 14.50
C ARG A 134 10.00 17.25 15.14
N MET A 135 9.51 16.07 15.54
CA MET A 135 8.18 15.87 16.13
C MET A 135 8.24 15.44 17.60
N GLY A 136 9.42 15.06 18.11
CA GLY A 136 9.59 14.54 19.47
C GLY A 136 8.89 13.19 19.71
N VAL A 137 8.58 12.45 18.64
CA VAL A 137 7.93 11.13 18.69
C VAL A 137 8.99 10.06 18.52
N ARG A 138 9.06 9.07 19.41
CA ARG A 138 10.16 8.10 19.44
C ARG A 138 9.73 6.73 18.91
N PRO A 139 10.49 6.10 18.02
CA PRO A 139 10.24 4.72 17.64
C PRO A 139 10.70 3.76 18.76
N ARG A 140 10.04 2.62 18.82
CA ARG A 140 10.38 1.46 19.63
C ARG A 140 10.53 0.29 18.66
N LEU A 141 11.77 -0.15 18.50
CA LEU A 141 12.15 -1.10 17.47
C LEU A 141 11.81 -2.54 17.87
N VAL A 142 11.08 -3.23 17.01
CA VAL A 142 10.98 -4.70 17.00
C VAL A 142 12.05 -5.24 16.04
N THR A 143 13.08 -5.89 16.60
CA THR A 143 14.21 -6.44 15.85
C THR A 143 13.85 -7.73 15.12
N ASN A 144 13.07 -8.62 15.75
CA ASN A 144 12.52 -9.80 15.11
C ASN A 144 10.99 -9.69 15.00
N PRO A 145 10.45 -9.18 13.87
CA PRO A 145 9.00 -9.06 13.69
C PRO A 145 8.24 -10.39 13.69
N GLY A 146 8.94 -11.54 13.60
CA GLY A 146 8.34 -12.87 13.75
C GLY A 146 8.13 -13.32 15.21
N ASP A 147 8.77 -12.66 16.19
CA ASP A 147 8.52 -12.90 17.61
C ASP A 147 7.40 -11.96 18.10
N LEU A 148 6.16 -12.47 18.15
CA LEU A 148 5.01 -11.73 18.69
C LEU A 148 5.26 -11.19 20.11
N LYS A 149 6.03 -11.89 20.95
CA LYS A 149 6.35 -11.38 22.30
C LYS A 149 7.26 -10.16 22.26
N GLU A 150 8.06 -9.98 21.21
CA GLU A 150 8.89 -8.78 21.07
C GLU A 150 8.04 -7.54 20.81
N TRP A 151 6.99 -7.65 20.00
CA TRP A 151 6.02 -6.57 19.80
C TRP A 151 5.45 -6.09 21.14
N GLU A 152 5.00 -7.02 21.98
CA GLU A 152 4.47 -6.71 23.31
C GLU A 152 5.53 -6.05 24.22
N ARG A 153 6.77 -6.56 24.25
CA ARG A 153 7.87 -5.99 25.05
C ARG A 153 8.21 -4.54 24.70
N GLN A 154 7.96 -4.12 23.47
CA GLN A 154 8.24 -2.74 23.04
C GLN A 154 7.17 -1.73 23.47
N ILE A 155 5.97 -2.20 23.83
CA ILE A 155 4.86 -1.34 24.25
C ILE A 155 5.14 -0.69 25.61
N THR A 156 4.83 0.59 25.72
CA THR A 156 4.87 1.37 26.96
C THR A 156 3.59 2.20 27.12
N PRO A 157 3.35 2.84 28.27
CA PRO A 157 2.23 3.77 28.43
C PRO A 157 2.23 4.96 27.44
N ARG A 158 3.38 5.23 26.79
CA ARG A 158 3.53 6.29 25.78
C ARG A 158 3.28 5.80 24.35
N THR A 159 3.13 4.50 24.13
CA THR A 159 2.86 3.96 22.80
C THR A 159 1.48 4.40 22.31
N ARG A 160 1.39 4.81 21.04
CA ARG A 160 0.15 5.30 20.41
C ARG A 160 -0.33 4.52 19.21
N PHE A 161 0.55 3.80 18.53
CA PHE A 161 0.17 2.84 17.50
C PHE A 161 1.29 1.84 17.26
N LEU A 162 0.89 0.69 16.71
CA LEU A 162 1.78 -0.27 16.08
C LEU A 162 1.68 -0.09 14.56
N TRP A 163 2.82 -0.17 13.88
CA TRP A 163 2.89 -0.09 12.41
C TRP A 163 3.47 -1.37 11.84
N VAL A 164 2.83 -1.91 10.81
CA VAL A 164 3.27 -3.09 10.07
C VAL A 164 3.18 -2.82 8.57
N GLU A 165 4.21 -3.20 7.82
CA GLU A 165 4.13 -3.42 6.37
C GLU A 165 4.26 -4.91 6.12
N THR A 166 3.29 -5.54 5.45
CA THR A 166 3.34 -6.98 5.19
C THR A 166 2.63 -7.36 3.89
N PRO A 167 3.31 -8.07 2.96
CA PRO A 167 4.73 -8.40 2.99
C PRO A 167 5.60 -7.14 3.03
N SER A 168 6.81 -7.24 3.58
CA SER A 168 7.73 -6.10 3.71
C SER A 168 8.73 -6.07 2.56
N ASN A 169 8.85 -4.94 1.88
CA ASN A 169 9.86 -4.77 0.84
C ASN A 169 11.29 -4.66 1.45
N PRO A 170 12.35 -5.21 0.83
CA PRO A 170 12.38 -5.96 -0.43
C PRO A 170 12.43 -7.49 -0.27
N THR A 171 12.54 -8.00 0.95
CA THR A 171 12.71 -9.45 1.25
C THR A 171 11.40 -10.19 1.44
N LEU A 172 10.26 -9.50 1.35
CA LEU A 172 8.91 -10.05 1.44
C LEU A 172 8.61 -10.78 2.74
N PHE A 173 9.23 -10.32 3.83
CA PHE A 173 8.91 -10.78 5.16
C PHE A 173 7.40 -10.61 5.44
N VAL A 174 6.74 -11.66 5.89
CA VAL A 174 5.31 -11.64 6.24
C VAL A 174 5.15 -11.56 7.75
N THR A 175 4.52 -10.49 8.23
CA THR A 175 4.19 -10.29 9.64
C THR A 175 2.77 -10.81 9.90
N ASP A 176 2.54 -11.44 11.07
CA ASP A 176 1.23 -11.94 11.48
C ASP A 176 0.33 -10.77 11.92
N ILE A 177 -0.56 -10.30 11.04
CA ILE A 177 -1.43 -9.15 11.34
C ILE A 177 -2.35 -9.47 12.53
N ALA A 178 -2.93 -10.68 12.56
CA ALA A 178 -3.88 -11.06 13.60
C ALA A 178 -3.21 -11.13 14.97
N GLY A 179 -2.04 -11.77 15.06
CA GLY A 179 -1.28 -11.83 16.31
C GLY A 179 -0.84 -10.45 16.81
N VAL A 180 -0.41 -9.57 15.91
CA VAL A 180 -0.03 -8.20 16.29
C VAL A 180 -1.26 -7.36 16.70
N ALA A 181 -2.40 -7.55 16.03
CA ALA A 181 -3.66 -6.88 16.37
C ALA A 181 -4.15 -7.27 17.77
N GLU A 182 -4.11 -8.56 18.10
CA GLU A 182 -4.47 -9.07 19.43
C GLU A 182 -3.64 -8.39 20.54
N ILE A 183 -2.32 -8.29 20.35
CA ILE A 183 -1.42 -7.59 21.27
C ILE A 183 -1.77 -6.09 21.34
N ALA A 184 -1.94 -5.43 20.20
CA ALA A 184 -2.26 -4.00 20.14
C ALA A 184 -3.54 -3.69 20.93
N HIS A 185 -4.58 -4.48 20.72
CA HIS A 185 -5.89 -4.31 21.36
C HIS A 185 -5.88 -4.66 22.85
N ALA A 186 -5.08 -5.64 23.29
CA ALA A 186 -4.87 -5.91 24.71
C ALA A 186 -4.32 -4.69 25.47
N HIS A 187 -3.63 -3.79 24.77
CA HIS A 187 -3.11 -2.53 25.31
C HIS A 187 -3.92 -1.29 24.92
N ASN A 188 -5.07 -1.44 24.26
CA ASN A 188 -5.91 -0.34 23.74
C ASN A 188 -5.18 0.59 22.75
N ILE A 189 -4.30 0.01 21.93
CA ILE A 189 -3.50 0.73 20.93
C ILE A 189 -3.94 0.28 19.54
N PRO A 190 -4.13 1.20 18.58
CA PRO A 190 -4.49 0.82 17.22
C PRO A 190 -3.32 0.18 16.46
N LEU A 191 -3.64 -0.78 15.60
CA LEU A 191 -2.74 -1.31 14.58
C LEU A 191 -2.98 -0.63 13.23
N ILE A 192 -1.90 -0.17 12.60
CA ILE A 192 -1.90 0.35 11.22
C ILE A 192 -1.13 -0.62 10.33
N VAL A 193 -1.75 -1.04 9.23
CA VAL A 193 -1.10 -1.91 8.24
C VAL A 193 -0.94 -1.18 6.91
N ASP A 194 0.29 -1.09 6.42
CA ASP A 194 0.57 -0.75 5.02
C ASP A 194 0.33 -2.00 4.15
N ASN A 195 -0.73 -1.95 3.34
CA ASN A 195 -1.18 -3.05 2.50
C ASN A 195 -0.81 -2.85 1.01
N THR A 196 0.14 -1.94 0.74
CA THR A 196 0.49 -1.51 -0.62
C THR A 196 0.96 -2.63 -1.54
N LEU A 197 1.72 -3.61 -1.03
CA LEU A 197 2.37 -4.63 -1.86
C LEU A 197 1.39 -5.63 -2.47
N VAL A 198 0.31 -5.94 -1.75
CA VAL A 198 -0.60 -7.02 -2.09
C VAL A 198 -2.03 -6.54 -2.33
N THR A 199 -2.34 -5.31 -1.93
CA THR A 199 -3.62 -4.61 -2.18
C THR A 199 -4.81 -5.30 -1.51
N PRO A 200 -6.00 -4.68 -1.47
CA PRO A 200 -7.21 -5.37 -1.02
C PRO A 200 -7.56 -6.62 -1.84
N CYS A 201 -6.95 -6.86 -3.01
CA CYS A 201 -7.26 -8.06 -3.80
C CYS A 201 -6.70 -9.36 -3.19
N LEU A 202 -5.65 -9.28 -2.38
CA LEU A 202 -4.94 -10.47 -1.89
C LEU A 202 -4.88 -10.53 -0.36
N GLN A 203 -4.98 -9.40 0.33
CA GLN A 203 -4.92 -9.32 1.79
C GLN A 203 -5.93 -8.30 2.32
N HIS A 204 -6.66 -8.66 3.38
CA HIS A 204 -7.66 -7.82 4.04
C HIS A 204 -7.28 -7.57 5.51
N PRO A 205 -6.38 -6.62 5.80
CA PRO A 205 -5.90 -6.41 7.17
C PRO A 205 -7.00 -6.05 8.17
N LEU A 206 -8.06 -5.36 7.74
CA LEU A 206 -9.18 -5.00 8.62
C LEU A 206 -9.92 -6.24 9.14
N ASP A 207 -10.08 -7.27 8.30
CA ASP A 207 -10.67 -8.56 8.70
C ASP A 207 -9.75 -9.34 9.64
N LEU A 208 -8.44 -9.01 9.66
CA LEU A 208 -7.42 -9.59 10.54
C LEU A 208 -7.17 -8.74 11.80
N GLY A 209 -7.99 -7.71 12.05
CA GLY A 209 -7.93 -6.92 13.29
C GLY A 209 -7.17 -5.60 13.19
N ALA A 210 -6.65 -5.21 12.02
CA ALA A 210 -6.10 -3.86 11.86
C ALA A 210 -7.16 -2.78 12.05
N ASP A 211 -6.78 -1.64 12.64
CA ASP A 211 -7.66 -0.48 12.82
C ASP A 211 -7.65 0.46 11.61
N PHE A 212 -6.51 0.49 10.92
CA PHE A 212 -6.33 1.26 9.69
C PHE A 212 -5.53 0.48 8.67
N VAL A 213 -5.86 0.75 7.40
CA VAL A 213 -5.06 0.33 6.26
C VAL A 213 -4.55 1.54 5.50
N VAL A 214 -3.26 1.54 5.19
CA VAL A 214 -2.61 2.56 4.36
C VAL A 214 -2.23 1.94 3.02
N HIS A 215 -2.39 2.74 1.96
CA HIS A 215 -1.91 2.39 0.61
C HIS A 215 -1.11 3.52 0.00
N SER A 216 -0.10 3.15 -0.78
CA SER A 216 0.38 3.95 -1.90
C SER A 216 -0.43 3.62 -3.16
N LEU A 217 -1.29 4.55 -3.60
CA LEU A 217 -2.05 4.39 -4.84
C LEU A 217 -1.14 4.37 -6.08
N THR A 218 0.08 4.89 -5.95
CA THR A 218 1.13 4.94 -6.98
C THR A 218 1.53 3.57 -7.52
N LYS A 219 1.36 2.50 -6.72
CA LYS A 219 1.87 1.15 -6.98
C LYS A 219 0.84 0.31 -7.75
N PHE A 220 0.60 -0.92 -7.32
CA PHE A 220 -0.35 -1.85 -7.95
C PHE A 220 -1.76 -1.27 -8.09
N MET A 221 -2.18 -0.37 -7.21
CA MET A 221 -3.49 0.29 -7.29
C MET A 221 -3.68 1.04 -8.62
N SER A 222 -2.73 1.90 -9.00
CA SER A 222 -2.71 2.58 -10.32
C SER A 222 -2.16 1.69 -11.43
N GLY A 223 -1.17 0.83 -11.13
CA GLY A 223 -0.69 -0.18 -12.07
C GLY A 223 0.13 0.32 -13.26
N ASN A 224 0.35 1.62 -13.43
CA ASN A 224 0.96 2.18 -14.65
C ASN A 224 1.94 3.34 -14.42
N GLY A 225 2.15 3.74 -13.15
CA GLY A 225 3.06 4.85 -12.81
C GLY A 225 2.55 6.24 -13.22
N ALA A 226 1.27 6.40 -13.58
CA ALA A 226 0.73 7.66 -14.09
C ALA A 226 0.42 8.69 -12.98
N ILE A 227 0.26 8.24 -11.74
CA ILE A 227 -0.09 9.12 -10.61
C ILE A 227 0.79 8.83 -9.40
N VAL A 228 0.94 9.86 -8.56
CA VAL A 228 1.27 9.69 -7.15
C VAL A 228 0.01 9.91 -6.34
N GLY A 229 -0.23 9.02 -5.37
CA GLY A 229 -1.38 9.10 -4.47
C GLY A 229 -1.24 8.15 -3.29
N GLY A 230 -2.07 8.35 -2.29
CA GLY A 230 -2.19 7.44 -1.16
C GLY A 230 -3.62 7.40 -0.62
N SER A 231 -3.85 6.51 0.33
CA SER A 231 -5.11 6.46 1.05
C SER A 231 -4.95 5.90 2.45
N ILE A 232 -5.89 6.27 3.32
CA ILE A 232 -6.10 5.70 4.65
C ILE A 232 -7.53 5.16 4.69
N VAL A 233 -7.72 3.91 5.09
CA VAL A 233 -9.04 3.28 5.26
C VAL A 233 -9.22 2.88 6.73
N GLY A 234 -10.42 3.07 7.28
CA GLY A 234 -10.73 2.70 8.66
C GLY A 234 -12.16 3.06 9.07
N LYS A 235 -12.39 3.20 10.38
CA LYS A 235 -13.69 3.61 10.94
C LYS A 235 -14.08 5.02 10.53
N LYS A 236 -15.37 5.23 10.27
CA LYS A 236 -15.91 6.49 9.70
C LYS A 236 -15.58 7.71 10.54
N GLU A 237 -15.70 7.61 11.86
CA GLU A 237 -15.44 8.70 12.79
C GLU A 237 -13.96 9.12 12.75
N ARG A 238 -13.03 8.15 12.72
CA ARG A 238 -11.59 8.43 12.69
C ARG A 238 -11.15 9.02 11.37
N ILE A 239 -11.71 8.55 10.27
CA ILE A 239 -11.48 9.13 8.93
C ILE A 239 -12.00 10.56 8.86
N ARG A 240 -13.13 10.87 9.49
CA ARG A 240 -13.64 12.25 9.60
C ARG A 240 -12.66 13.16 10.36
N GLU A 241 -12.09 12.70 11.46
CA GLU A 241 -11.09 13.46 12.23
C GLU A 241 -9.81 13.71 11.42
N LEU A 242 -9.31 12.71 10.69
CA LEU A 242 -8.18 12.85 9.77
C LEU A 242 -8.46 13.88 8.65
N ARG A 243 -9.68 13.90 8.12
CA ARG A 243 -10.09 14.91 7.11
C ARG A 243 -10.06 16.32 7.68
N SER A 244 -10.51 16.51 8.92
CA SER A 244 -10.41 17.80 9.61
C SER A 244 -8.95 18.25 9.76
N LEU A 245 -8.01 17.33 9.96
CA LEU A 245 -6.58 17.64 10.03
C LEU A 245 -6.00 18.06 8.67
N ILE A 246 -6.45 17.47 7.56
CA ILE A 246 -6.06 17.89 6.21
C ILE A 246 -6.42 19.35 5.95
N ALA A 247 -7.51 19.85 6.54
CA ALA A 247 -7.83 21.28 6.40
C ALA A 247 -6.69 22.17 6.91
N CYS A 248 -5.92 21.75 7.92
CA CYS A 248 -4.75 22.48 8.41
C CYS A 248 -3.48 22.18 7.61
N VAL A 249 -3.27 20.94 7.15
CA VAL A 249 -2.04 20.52 6.43
C VAL A 249 -2.06 20.97 4.96
N GLY A 250 -3.23 21.04 4.33
CA GLY A 250 -3.42 21.55 2.97
C GLY A 250 -3.03 20.60 1.83
N ALA A 251 -2.53 19.41 2.15
CA ALA A 251 -2.05 18.43 1.17
C ALA A 251 -3.18 17.46 0.75
N ILE A 252 -3.69 17.65 -0.48
CA ILE A 252 -4.84 16.92 -1.04
C ILE A 252 -4.49 16.21 -2.35
N LEU A 253 -5.19 15.11 -2.65
CA LEU A 253 -5.09 14.44 -3.94
C LEU A 253 -5.84 15.26 -5.01
N PRO A 254 -5.20 15.63 -6.15
CA PRO A 254 -5.89 16.32 -7.23
C PRO A 254 -7.04 15.48 -7.82
N PRO A 255 -8.18 16.08 -8.22
CA PRO A 255 -9.32 15.33 -8.76
C PRO A 255 -8.97 14.52 -10.01
N PHE A 256 -8.08 15.04 -10.86
CA PHE A 256 -7.57 14.31 -12.03
C PHE A 256 -6.81 13.02 -11.65
N ASN A 257 -5.95 13.06 -10.63
CA ASN A 257 -5.26 11.86 -10.15
C ASN A 257 -6.25 10.87 -9.54
N ALA A 258 -7.26 11.36 -8.83
CA ALA A 258 -8.32 10.50 -8.29
C ALA A 258 -9.12 9.82 -9.40
N TRP A 259 -9.42 10.54 -10.48
CA TRP A 259 -10.10 10.01 -11.65
C TRP A 259 -9.26 8.92 -12.36
N LEU A 260 -7.96 9.16 -12.56
CA LEU A 260 -7.06 8.14 -13.11
C LEU A 260 -6.95 6.89 -12.21
N ALA A 261 -6.94 7.08 -10.88
CA ALA A 261 -6.98 5.97 -9.94
C ALA A 261 -8.29 5.16 -10.10
N LEU A 262 -9.44 5.84 -10.20
CA LEU A 262 -10.74 5.17 -10.43
C LEU A 262 -10.71 4.29 -11.68
N MET A 263 -10.17 4.80 -12.79
CA MET A 263 -10.05 4.02 -14.04
C MET A 263 -9.12 2.82 -13.88
N SER A 264 -8.02 3.01 -13.16
CA SER A 264 -7.03 1.95 -12.93
C SER A 264 -7.55 0.84 -12.02
N LEU A 265 -8.40 1.18 -11.04
CA LEU A 265 -8.96 0.23 -10.08
C LEU A 265 -9.90 -0.79 -10.71
N GLU A 266 -10.58 -0.47 -11.82
CA GLU A 266 -11.53 -1.37 -12.49
C GLU A 266 -10.88 -2.70 -12.92
N THR A 267 -9.59 -2.67 -13.24
CA THR A 267 -8.81 -3.84 -13.65
C THR A 267 -7.92 -4.39 -12.54
N LEU A 268 -7.95 -3.81 -11.33
CA LEU A 268 -7.04 -4.20 -10.25
C LEU A 268 -7.09 -5.72 -9.95
N PRO A 269 -8.27 -6.37 -9.80
CA PRO A 269 -8.30 -7.80 -9.49
C PRO A 269 -7.71 -8.67 -10.62
N LEU A 270 -7.94 -8.30 -11.88
CA LEU A 270 -7.37 -8.99 -13.05
C LEU A 270 -5.84 -8.86 -13.08
N ARG A 271 -5.35 -7.63 -12.85
CA ARG A 271 -3.91 -7.36 -12.84
C ARG A 271 -3.22 -8.08 -11.68
N MET A 272 -3.78 -8.05 -10.48
CA MET A 272 -3.18 -8.72 -9.31
C MET A 272 -3.11 -10.24 -9.46
N ALA A 273 -4.13 -10.85 -10.06
CA ALA A 273 -4.11 -12.28 -10.38
C ALA A 273 -2.98 -12.61 -11.38
N ARG A 274 -2.85 -11.83 -12.47
CA ARG A 274 -1.79 -12.02 -13.46
C ARG A 274 -0.40 -11.76 -12.90
N HIS A 275 -0.22 -10.69 -12.12
CA HIS A 275 1.04 -10.40 -11.42
C HIS A 275 1.45 -11.55 -10.51
N SER A 276 0.53 -12.09 -9.71
CA SER A 276 0.83 -13.21 -8.79
C SER A 276 1.21 -14.47 -9.56
N SER A 277 0.44 -14.85 -10.58
CA SER A 277 0.74 -16.04 -11.39
C SER A 277 2.05 -15.92 -12.17
N ASN A 278 2.35 -14.74 -12.72
CA ASN A 278 3.63 -14.50 -13.39
C ASN A 278 4.79 -14.57 -12.39
N ALA A 279 4.66 -13.92 -11.22
CA ALA A 279 5.71 -13.88 -10.22
C ALA A 279 6.01 -15.27 -9.64
N GLU A 280 5.00 -16.12 -9.47
CA GLU A 280 5.17 -17.51 -9.02
C GLU A 280 6.02 -18.31 -10.02
N LYS A 281 5.71 -18.26 -11.32
CA LYS A 281 6.53 -18.90 -12.36
C LYS A 281 7.97 -18.39 -12.38
N VAL A 282 8.15 -17.06 -12.27
CA VAL A 282 9.49 -16.45 -12.27
C VAL A 282 10.28 -16.84 -11.02
N ALA A 283 9.64 -16.87 -9.85
CA ALA A 283 10.27 -17.30 -8.61
C ALA A 283 10.71 -18.76 -8.67
N GLU A 284 9.88 -19.66 -9.21
CA GLU A 284 10.21 -21.08 -9.40
C GLU A 284 11.42 -21.27 -10.33
N TYR A 285 11.46 -20.53 -11.44
CA TYR A 285 12.61 -20.53 -12.35
C TYR A 285 13.89 -20.05 -11.66
N LEU A 286 13.84 -18.89 -10.99
CA LEU A 286 14.99 -18.31 -10.31
C LEU A 286 15.51 -19.21 -9.19
N ALA A 287 14.61 -19.91 -8.47
CA ALA A 287 14.99 -20.83 -7.38
C ALA A 287 15.81 -22.04 -7.87
N GLN A 288 15.72 -22.39 -9.15
CA GLN A 288 16.47 -23.50 -9.76
C GLN A 288 17.74 -23.05 -10.49
N HIS A 289 17.95 -21.74 -10.66
CA HIS A 289 19.02 -21.23 -11.48
C HIS A 289 20.38 -21.24 -10.75
N PRO A 290 21.45 -21.85 -11.31
CA PRO A 290 22.72 -22.09 -10.60
C PRO A 290 23.48 -20.81 -10.19
N LYS A 291 23.18 -19.68 -10.82
CA LYS A 291 23.78 -18.37 -10.51
C LYS A 291 22.98 -17.53 -9.51
N VAL A 292 21.83 -18.02 -9.05
CA VAL A 292 20.98 -17.41 -8.03
C VAL A 292 21.18 -18.18 -6.73
N THR A 293 21.52 -17.48 -5.65
CA THR A 293 21.83 -18.10 -4.34
C THR A 293 20.63 -18.11 -3.40
N HIS A 294 19.67 -17.21 -3.60
CA HIS A 294 18.49 -17.08 -2.76
C HIS A 294 17.35 -16.40 -3.51
N VAL A 295 16.11 -16.80 -3.24
CA VAL A 295 14.90 -16.16 -3.77
C VAL A 295 13.93 -15.90 -2.62
N ASN A 296 13.52 -14.65 -2.49
CA ASN A 296 12.47 -14.22 -1.59
C ASN A 296 11.16 -14.13 -2.36
N TYR A 297 10.31 -15.15 -2.22
CA TYR A 297 8.92 -15.07 -2.66
C TYR A 297 8.04 -15.98 -1.80
N PRO A 298 6.89 -15.51 -1.28
CA PRO A 298 6.12 -16.27 -0.30
C PRO A 298 5.53 -17.61 -0.80
N SER A 299 5.43 -17.83 -2.11
CA SER A 299 4.96 -19.12 -2.65
C SER A 299 5.99 -20.24 -2.53
N LEU A 300 7.28 -19.91 -2.36
CA LEU A 300 8.33 -20.91 -2.29
C LEU A 300 8.27 -21.67 -0.94
N PRO A 301 8.39 -23.01 -0.92
CA PRO A 301 8.31 -23.79 0.32
C PRO A 301 9.35 -23.42 1.37
N ASP A 302 10.52 -22.96 0.93
CA ASP A 302 11.64 -22.57 1.82
C ASP A 302 11.50 -21.14 2.36
N HIS A 303 10.45 -20.40 1.96
CA HIS A 303 10.19 -19.08 2.52
C HIS A 303 9.84 -19.21 4.02
N PRO A 304 10.52 -18.48 4.94
CA PRO A 304 10.36 -18.72 6.38
C PRO A 304 8.92 -18.58 6.89
N GLN A 305 8.11 -17.73 6.25
CA GLN A 305 6.69 -17.53 6.58
C GLN A 305 5.71 -18.11 5.54
N HIS A 306 6.11 -19.09 4.76
CA HIS A 306 5.27 -19.69 3.70
C HIS A 306 3.85 -20.03 4.18
N GLU A 307 3.73 -20.73 5.31
CA GLU A 307 2.44 -21.14 5.86
C GLU A 307 1.60 -19.98 6.40
N LEU A 308 2.25 -18.95 6.96
CA LEU A 308 1.55 -17.74 7.40
C LEU A 308 1.05 -16.94 6.17
N ALA A 309 1.89 -16.80 5.15
CA ALA A 309 1.56 -16.13 3.91
C ALA A 309 0.33 -16.76 3.25
N LYS A 310 0.26 -18.11 3.17
CA LYS A 310 -0.91 -18.82 2.63
C LYS A 310 -2.20 -18.53 3.39
N ARG A 311 -2.15 -18.44 4.72
CA ARG A 311 -3.32 -18.15 5.55
C ARG A 311 -3.78 -16.69 5.38
N GLN A 312 -2.84 -15.77 5.33
CA GLN A 312 -3.11 -14.32 5.29
C GLN A 312 -3.43 -13.80 3.87
N MET A 313 -2.90 -14.47 2.84
CA MET A 313 -3.01 -14.08 1.43
C MET A 313 -3.47 -15.25 0.52
N PRO A 314 -4.68 -15.80 0.73
CA PRO A 314 -5.13 -17.00 0.05
C PRO A 314 -5.35 -16.84 -1.47
N GLY A 315 -5.40 -15.60 -1.98
CA GLY A 315 -5.60 -15.28 -3.39
C GLY A 315 -4.33 -15.20 -4.24
N GLY A 316 -3.15 -15.35 -3.64
CA GLY A 316 -1.84 -15.17 -4.28
C GLY A 316 -0.95 -14.18 -3.52
N PHE A 317 0.32 -14.08 -3.92
CA PHE A 317 1.36 -13.38 -3.15
C PHE A 317 1.85 -12.07 -3.78
N GLY A 318 1.17 -11.58 -4.82
CA GLY A 318 1.48 -10.32 -5.50
C GLY A 318 2.61 -10.45 -6.52
N GLY A 319 2.94 -9.35 -7.19
CA GLY A 319 3.90 -9.30 -8.29
C GLY A 319 5.33 -8.91 -7.90
N LEU A 320 5.62 -8.74 -6.62
CA LEU A 320 6.96 -8.38 -6.16
C LEU A 320 7.70 -9.65 -5.72
N LEU A 321 8.97 -9.79 -6.12
CA LEU A 321 9.92 -10.79 -5.62
C LEU A 321 11.31 -10.17 -5.51
N SER A 322 12.21 -10.82 -4.78
CA SER A 322 13.63 -10.49 -4.87
C SER A 322 14.47 -11.75 -4.91
N PHE A 323 15.68 -11.64 -5.45
CA PHE A 323 16.61 -12.75 -5.56
C PHE A 323 18.05 -12.25 -5.44
N VAL A 324 18.95 -13.11 -4.98
CA VAL A 324 20.35 -12.78 -4.78
C VAL A 324 21.17 -13.49 -5.84
N VAL A 325 21.97 -12.73 -6.60
CA VAL A 325 22.90 -13.28 -7.58
C VAL A 325 24.31 -13.43 -7.00
N GLN A 326 25.10 -14.32 -7.60
CA GLN A 326 26.52 -14.43 -7.29
C GLN A 326 27.30 -13.16 -7.68
N GLY A 327 28.49 -12.95 -7.10
CA GLY A 327 29.34 -11.80 -7.43
C GLY A 327 28.96 -10.48 -6.74
N GLY A 328 28.04 -10.50 -5.78
CA GLY A 328 27.69 -9.32 -4.97
C GLY A 328 27.16 -8.16 -5.82
N ALA A 329 27.49 -6.92 -5.44
CA ALA A 329 27.02 -5.72 -6.13
C ALA A 329 27.45 -5.66 -7.60
N GLU A 330 28.68 -6.07 -7.91
CA GLU A 330 29.16 -6.12 -9.30
C GLU A 330 28.36 -7.11 -10.14
N GLY A 331 28.04 -8.27 -9.56
CA GLY A 331 27.18 -9.27 -10.20
C GLY A 331 25.76 -8.75 -10.44
N ALA A 332 25.16 -8.11 -9.43
CA ALA A 332 23.83 -7.52 -9.56
C ALA A 332 23.78 -6.43 -10.65
N ILE A 333 24.79 -5.54 -10.69
CA ILE A 333 24.91 -4.50 -11.71
C ILE A 333 25.03 -5.12 -13.10
N LYS A 334 25.93 -6.10 -13.27
CA LYS A 334 26.17 -6.78 -14.55
C LYS A 334 24.89 -7.43 -15.10
N VAL A 335 24.13 -8.13 -14.24
CA VAL A 335 22.84 -8.73 -14.62
C VAL A 335 21.84 -7.64 -15.01
N MET A 336 21.69 -6.60 -14.18
CA MET A 336 20.70 -5.55 -14.43
C MET A 336 20.99 -4.73 -15.69
N GLU A 337 22.25 -4.42 -15.98
CA GLU A 337 22.67 -3.73 -17.21
C GLU A 337 22.54 -4.60 -18.46
N SER A 338 22.39 -5.92 -18.28
CA SER A 338 22.21 -6.88 -19.38
C SER A 338 20.74 -7.07 -19.77
N PHE A 339 19.77 -6.54 -19.02
CA PHE A 339 18.35 -6.63 -19.37
C PHE A 339 18.04 -5.96 -20.72
N ARG A 340 17.17 -6.60 -21.51
CA ARG A 340 16.72 -6.09 -22.82
C ARG A 340 15.27 -5.65 -22.81
N MET A 341 14.47 -6.17 -21.89
CA MET A 341 13.06 -5.84 -21.71
C MET A 341 12.80 -5.23 -20.33
N ILE A 342 13.37 -5.80 -19.28
CA ILE A 342 13.16 -5.38 -17.90
C ILE A 342 13.79 -4.00 -17.68
N ALA A 343 12.97 -3.02 -17.30
CA ALA A 343 13.46 -1.65 -17.08
C ALA A 343 13.97 -1.46 -15.65
N ILE A 344 15.11 -0.77 -15.51
CA ILE A 344 15.64 -0.38 -14.20
C ILE A 344 14.87 0.83 -13.69
N VAL A 345 13.98 0.63 -12.71
CA VAL A 345 13.13 1.68 -12.12
C VAL A 345 13.04 1.46 -10.61
N PRO A 346 13.31 2.47 -9.76
CA PRO A 346 13.23 2.35 -8.30
C PRO A 346 11.78 2.38 -7.78
N SER A 347 10.86 1.66 -8.44
CA SER A 347 9.45 1.50 -8.05
C SER A 347 9.03 0.04 -8.21
N PHE A 348 7.73 -0.22 -8.04
CA PHE A 348 7.09 -1.52 -8.25
C PHE A 348 5.60 -1.34 -8.54
N GLY A 349 4.95 -2.42 -8.93
CA GLY A 349 3.51 -2.47 -9.15
C GLY A 349 3.06 -1.82 -10.45
N THR A 350 3.91 -1.88 -11.48
CA THR A 350 3.59 -1.42 -12.83
C THR A 350 3.20 -2.59 -13.73
N SER A 351 2.47 -2.30 -14.80
CA SER A 351 2.14 -3.28 -15.84
C SER A 351 3.35 -3.80 -16.59
N ARG A 352 4.46 -3.05 -16.56
CA ARG A 352 5.76 -3.44 -17.10
C ARG A 352 6.62 -4.08 -16.00
N THR A 353 7.36 -5.11 -16.36
CA THR A 353 8.36 -5.69 -15.47
C THR A 353 9.49 -4.70 -15.26
N ILE A 354 9.76 -4.39 -13.99
CA ILE A 354 10.82 -3.46 -13.58
C ILE A 354 11.68 -4.05 -12.48
N ALA A 355 12.96 -3.69 -12.49
CA ALA A 355 13.92 -4.13 -11.50
C ALA A 355 14.59 -2.94 -10.80
N THR A 356 15.06 -3.16 -9.58
CA THR A 356 15.93 -2.22 -8.88
C THR A 356 16.92 -2.97 -8.02
N HIS A 357 18.08 -2.36 -7.79
CA HIS A 357 19.09 -2.83 -6.85
C HIS A 357 18.88 -2.15 -5.50
N PRO A 358 18.30 -2.81 -4.48
CA PRO A 358 17.89 -2.14 -3.24
C PRO A 358 19.04 -1.50 -2.48
N ALA A 359 20.22 -2.14 -2.44
CA ALA A 359 21.38 -1.66 -1.71
C ALA A 359 21.88 -0.29 -2.21
N THR A 360 21.79 -0.01 -3.51
CA THR A 360 22.23 1.29 -4.09
C THR A 360 21.09 2.29 -4.32
N HIS A 361 19.84 1.86 -4.33
CA HIS A 361 18.69 2.75 -4.62
C HIS A 361 17.77 2.96 -3.41
N THR A 362 16.91 1.99 -3.12
CA THR A 362 15.78 2.20 -2.18
C THR A 362 16.17 2.11 -0.71
N HIS A 363 17.28 1.43 -0.39
CA HIS A 363 17.78 1.23 0.97
C HIS A 363 19.21 1.77 1.13
N CYS A 364 19.63 2.68 0.26
CA CYS A 364 20.96 3.30 0.33
C CYS A 364 21.18 4.10 1.63
N ASN A 365 20.11 4.49 2.32
CA ASN A 365 20.14 5.22 3.58
C ASN A 365 20.38 4.33 4.81
N MET A 366 20.32 3.00 4.68
CA MET A 366 20.65 2.03 5.73
C MET A 366 22.14 1.69 5.71
N LYS A 367 22.74 1.44 6.88
CA LYS A 367 24.14 0.97 6.94
C LYS A 367 24.26 -0.45 6.37
N PRO A 368 25.42 -0.85 5.83
CA PRO A 368 25.62 -2.20 5.29
C PRO A 368 25.23 -3.32 6.28
N GLU A 369 25.60 -3.18 7.56
CA GLU A 369 25.31 -4.20 8.58
C GLU A 369 23.80 -4.26 8.90
N GLU A 370 23.13 -3.11 8.89
CA GLU A 370 21.67 -3.01 9.09
C GLU A 370 20.91 -3.65 7.93
N ARG A 371 21.42 -3.51 6.69
CA ARG A 371 20.85 -4.13 5.48
C ARG A 371 21.00 -5.64 5.50
N GLU A 372 22.21 -6.12 5.77
CA GLU A 372 22.49 -7.55 5.81
C GLU A 372 21.67 -8.27 6.89
N ALA A 373 21.51 -7.63 8.06
CA ALA A 373 20.68 -8.15 9.15
C ALA A 373 19.20 -8.37 8.77
N VAL A 374 18.71 -7.69 7.74
CA VAL A 374 17.33 -7.84 7.23
C VAL A 374 17.26 -8.58 5.88
N GLY A 375 18.36 -9.24 5.47
CA GLY A 375 18.43 -10.03 4.24
C GLY A 375 18.61 -9.21 2.96
N ILE A 376 19.02 -7.94 3.08
CA ILE A 376 19.35 -7.08 1.94
C ILE A 376 20.85 -7.20 1.66
N TYR A 377 21.19 -8.26 0.92
CA TYR A 377 22.56 -8.52 0.47
C TYR A 377 22.95 -7.61 -0.71
N ASP A 378 24.26 -7.38 -0.88
CA ASP A 378 24.79 -6.58 -2.00
C ASP A 378 24.51 -7.20 -3.37
N GLY A 379 24.22 -8.50 -3.46
CA GLY A 379 23.78 -9.15 -4.70
C GLY A 379 22.26 -9.16 -4.92
N LEU A 380 21.48 -8.52 -4.05
CA LEU A 380 20.01 -8.59 -4.09
C LEU A 380 19.45 -7.74 -5.24
N ILE A 381 18.72 -8.36 -6.15
CA ILE A 381 17.89 -7.69 -7.15
C ILE A 381 16.43 -7.82 -6.73
N ARG A 382 15.71 -6.70 -6.69
CA ARG A 382 14.25 -6.69 -6.52
C ARG A 382 13.59 -6.60 -7.89
N LEU A 383 12.67 -7.51 -8.17
CA LEU A 383 11.91 -7.58 -9.41
C LEU A 383 10.42 -7.37 -9.12
N SER A 384 9.83 -6.38 -9.76
CA SER A 384 8.39 -6.20 -9.85
C SER A 384 7.93 -6.78 -11.17
N VAL A 385 7.43 -8.01 -11.14
CA VAL A 385 6.95 -8.77 -12.28
C VAL A 385 5.69 -8.13 -12.84
N GLY A 386 5.69 -7.82 -14.14
CA GLY A 386 4.64 -7.14 -14.86
C GLY A 386 3.55 -8.07 -15.40
N LEU A 387 2.88 -7.60 -16.44
CA LEU A 387 1.76 -8.28 -17.12
C LEU A 387 2.18 -8.90 -18.44
N GLU A 388 3.47 -8.89 -18.79
CA GLU A 388 4.01 -9.56 -19.96
C GLU A 388 3.74 -11.08 -19.92
N ASP A 389 4.03 -11.76 -21.02
CA ASP A 389 4.07 -13.21 -21.01
C ASP A 389 5.26 -13.68 -20.15
N PRO A 390 5.02 -14.55 -19.14
CA PRO A 390 6.05 -14.89 -18.17
C PRO A 390 7.24 -15.59 -18.82
N GLU A 391 7.05 -16.26 -19.94
CA GLU A 391 8.11 -16.88 -20.74
C GLU A 391 9.09 -15.84 -21.31
N ASP A 392 8.62 -14.64 -21.70
CA ASP A 392 9.49 -13.55 -22.16
C ASP A 392 10.25 -12.90 -21.00
N ILE A 393 9.63 -12.81 -19.82
CA ILE A 393 10.29 -12.33 -18.59
C ILE A 393 11.42 -13.28 -18.20
N ILE A 394 11.14 -14.59 -18.21
CA ILE A 394 12.13 -15.63 -17.92
C ILE A 394 13.25 -15.61 -18.95
N ALA A 395 12.96 -15.47 -20.24
CA ALA A 395 13.98 -15.40 -21.28
C ALA A 395 14.90 -14.17 -21.13
N ASP A 396 14.37 -13.00 -20.74
CA ASP A 396 15.20 -11.82 -20.47
C ASP A 396 16.05 -11.97 -19.20
N LEU A 397 15.53 -12.67 -18.18
CA LEU A 397 16.30 -13.02 -16.98
C LEU A 397 17.40 -14.04 -17.28
N GLU A 398 17.10 -15.09 -18.05
CA GLU A 398 18.05 -16.14 -18.47
C GLU A 398 19.25 -15.54 -19.20
N GLN A 399 18.99 -14.77 -20.26
CA GLN A 399 20.08 -14.17 -21.04
C GLN A 399 20.93 -13.17 -20.23
N ALA A 400 20.32 -12.46 -19.27
CA ALA A 400 21.02 -11.52 -18.41
C ALA A 400 21.85 -12.25 -17.34
N LEU A 401 21.32 -13.32 -16.75
CA LEU A 401 22.03 -14.19 -15.83
C LEU A 401 23.19 -14.92 -16.53
N ASP A 402 23.06 -15.28 -17.81
CA ASP A 402 24.15 -15.86 -18.61
C ASP A 402 25.37 -14.95 -18.73
N GLN A 403 25.18 -13.63 -18.65
CA GLN A 403 26.28 -12.69 -18.65
C GLN A 403 27.11 -12.74 -17.37
N LEU A 404 26.55 -13.18 -16.24
CA LEU A 404 27.25 -13.23 -14.95
C LEU A 404 28.41 -14.22 -14.99
#